data_AF-A0A6B9YS39-F1
#
_entry.id   AF-A0A6B9YS39-F1
#
_cell.length_a   1.000
_cell.length_b   1.000
_cell.length_c   1.000
_cell.angle_alpha   90.00
_cell.angle_beta   90.00
_cell.angle_gamma   90.00
#
_symmetry.space_group_name_H-M   'P 1'
#
loop_
_entity.id
_entity.type
_entity.pdbx_description
1 polymer ?
#
loop_
_entity_poly.entity_id
_entity_poly.type
_entity_poly.pdbx_seq_one_letter_code
_entity_poly.pdbx_strand_id
1 'polypeptide(L)'
;MPNIHTIVRKAEFESQDPNGGIRLISSRRCMVWGSAELLHSAIENVVRNAIRYTESGSAIEVRMECGDPSSGASVRLIVRDYGPGVPESELKNIFQPFYRITGARYRQSGGTGLGLAIADRVSGFTEEQFMPKTPRPTG
;
A
#
# COMPACT_ATOMS: atom_id res chain seq x y z
N MET A 1 16.64 6.01 -9.41
CA MET A 1 15.30 5.42 -9.66
C MET A 1 14.85 4.71 -8.40
N PRO A 2 13.60 4.87 -7.94
CA PRO A 2 13.12 4.19 -6.74
C PRO A 2 13.17 2.68 -6.97
N ASN A 3 13.82 1.95 -6.06
CA ASN A 3 13.92 0.50 -6.11
C ASN A 3 12.94 -0.09 -5.11
N ILE A 4 11.93 -0.82 -5.61
CA ILE A 4 10.91 -1.46 -4.77
C ILE A 4 11.53 -2.39 -3.72
N HIS A 5 12.67 -3.03 -4.02
CA HIS A 5 13.38 -3.89 -3.07
C HIS A 5 13.93 -3.10 -1.87
N THR A 6 14.38 -1.86 -2.09
CA THR A 6 14.87 -0.98 -1.02
C THR A 6 13.72 -0.55 -0.10
N ILE A 7 12.58 -0.21 -0.69
CA ILE A 7 11.39 0.19 0.08
C ILE A 7 10.87 -1.00 0.89
N VAL A 8 10.75 -2.19 0.28
CA VAL A 8 10.33 -3.41 0.97
C VAL A 8 11.28 -3.76 2.11
N ARG A 9 12.60 -3.74 1.89
CA ARG A 9 13.58 -4.03 2.95
C ARG A 9 13.53 -3.04 4.11
N LYS A 10 13.37 -1.74 3.81
CA LYS A 10 13.21 -0.72 4.84
C LYS A 10 11.94 -0.95 5.65
N ALA A 11 10.85 -1.25 4.96
CA ALA A 11 9.57 -1.57 5.54
C ALA A 11 9.60 -2.86 6.40
N GLU A 12 10.33 -3.90 5.97
CA GLU A 12 10.58 -5.11 6.77
C GLU A 12 11.30 -4.75 8.07
N PHE A 13 12.31 -3.89 8.01
CA PHE A 13 13.05 -3.44 9.19
C PHE A 13 12.18 -2.60 10.15
N GLU A 14 11.27 -1.79 9.62
CA GLU A 14 10.31 -1.02 10.42
C GLU A 14 9.19 -1.91 11.02
N SER A 15 8.91 -3.06 10.41
CA SER A 15 7.98 -4.05 10.93
C SER A 15 8.60 -4.75 12.14
N GLN A 16 8.16 -4.37 13.34
CA GLN A 16 8.58 -5.00 14.60
C GLN A 16 7.79 -6.28 14.91
N ASP A 17 7.06 -6.83 13.94
CA ASP A 17 6.30 -8.07 14.14
C ASP A 17 7.19 -9.28 13.78
N PRO A 18 7.67 -10.07 14.76
CA PRO A 18 8.51 -11.24 14.51
C PRO A 18 7.73 -12.40 13.87
N ASN A 19 6.41 -12.39 13.93
CA ASN A 19 5.54 -13.42 13.38
C ASN A 19 4.91 -12.99 12.04
N GLY A 20 4.89 -11.69 11.77
CA GLY A 20 4.51 -11.08 10.49
C GLY A 20 5.73 -10.80 9.62
N GLY A 21 5.49 -10.35 8.41
CA GLY A 21 6.59 -9.95 7.51
C GLY A 21 6.10 -9.41 6.19
N ILE A 22 6.99 -8.77 5.44
CA ILE A 22 6.67 -8.33 4.07
C ILE A 22 7.25 -9.36 3.12
N ARG A 23 6.47 -9.76 2.12
CA ARG A 23 6.85 -10.73 1.09
C ARG A 23 6.72 -10.06 -0.25
N LEU A 24 7.85 -9.88 -0.92
CA LEU A 24 7.87 -9.50 -2.33
C LEU A 24 7.55 -10.74 -3.17
N ILE A 25 6.32 -10.81 -3.69
CA ILE A 25 5.82 -11.98 -4.46
C ILE A 25 6.29 -11.93 -5.91
N SER A 26 6.39 -10.74 -6.50
CA SER A 26 6.92 -10.58 -7.85
C SER A 26 7.48 -9.18 -8.08
N SER A 27 8.66 -9.12 -8.70
CA SER A 27 9.33 -7.87 -9.06
C SER A 27 9.88 -7.93 -10.48
N ARG A 28 8.98 -7.94 -11.48
CA ARG A 28 9.41 -7.62 -12.85
C ARG A 28 9.93 -6.19 -12.87
N ARG A 29 11.16 -5.97 -13.35
CA ARG A 29 11.71 -4.61 -13.49
C ARG A 29 10.89 -3.86 -14.54
N CYS A 30 10.13 -2.87 -14.10
CA CYS A 30 9.44 -1.94 -14.99
C CYS A 30 10.12 -0.57 -14.92
N MET A 31 10.11 0.16 -16.04
CA MET A 31 10.52 1.57 -16.07
C MET A 31 9.28 2.44 -16.17
N VAL A 32 9.25 3.52 -15.39
CA VAL A 32 8.18 4.52 -15.41
C VAL A 32 8.79 5.91 -15.55
N TRP A 33 8.08 6.80 -16.22
CA TRP A 33 8.41 8.22 -16.27
C TRP A 33 7.73 8.95 -15.11
N GLY A 34 8.47 9.77 -14.37
CA GLY A 34 7.93 10.53 -13.25
C GLY A 34 9.00 11.01 -12.27
N SER A 35 8.60 11.78 -11.26
CA SER A 35 9.49 12.19 -10.18
C SER A 35 9.81 11.00 -9.27
N ALA A 36 11.09 10.64 -9.20
CA ALA A 36 11.58 9.55 -8.38
C ALA A 36 11.24 9.73 -6.89
N GLU A 37 11.33 10.96 -6.37
CA GLU A 37 11.06 11.29 -4.98
C GLU A 37 9.58 11.15 -4.64
N LEU A 38 8.71 11.66 -5.52
CA LEU A 38 7.26 11.57 -5.35
C LEU A 38 6.80 10.12 -5.40
N LEU A 39 7.29 9.34 -6.37
CA LEU A 39 6.98 7.91 -6.48
C LEU A 39 7.47 7.11 -5.26
N HIS A 40 8.68 7.40 -4.79
CA HIS A 40 9.21 6.79 -3.56
C HIS A 40 8.30 7.07 -2.37
N SER A 41 7.92 8.34 -2.16
CA SER A 41 7.04 8.74 -1.06
C SER A 41 5.66 8.09 -1.15
N ALA A 42 5.06 8.07 -2.34
CA ALA A 42 3.76 7.42 -2.58
C ALA A 42 3.78 5.93 -2.20
N ILE A 43 4.79 5.20 -2.69
CA ILE A 43 4.94 3.76 -2.41
C ILE A 43 5.19 3.52 -0.92
N GLU A 44 6.09 4.28 -0.31
CA GLU A 44 6.40 4.19 1.13
C GLU A 44 5.15 4.44 1.98
N ASN A 45 4.31 5.41 1.61
CA ASN A 45 3.05 5.67 2.31
C ASN A 45 2.09 4.48 2.28
N VAL A 46 1.92 3.84 1.12
CA VAL A 46 1.04 2.68 0.97
C VAL A 46 1.59 1.48 1.77
N VAL A 47 2.88 1.18 1.64
CA VAL A 47 3.52 0.06 2.34
C VAL A 47 3.48 0.27 3.86
N ARG A 48 3.76 1.49 4.35
CA ARG A 48 3.67 1.80 5.78
C ARG A 48 2.25 1.68 6.32
N ASN A 49 1.23 2.05 5.54
CA ASN A 49 -0.16 1.81 5.91
C ASN A 49 -0.47 0.31 6.01
N ALA A 50 0.01 -0.49 5.07
CA ALA A 50 -0.12 -1.95 5.12
C ALA A 50 0.49 -2.53 6.41
N ILE A 51 1.71 -2.14 6.79
CA ILE A 51 2.38 -2.57 8.04
C ILE A 51 1.58 -2.17 9.27
N ARG A 52 1.09 -0.95 9.28
CA ARG A 52 0.38 -0.37 10.43
C ARG A 52 -0.96 -1.04 10.69
N TYR A 53 -1.65 -1.49 9.63
CA TYR A 53 -3.02 -1.98 9.73
C TYR A 53 -3.16 -3.48 9.50
N THR A 54 -2.13 -4.18 9.03
CA THR A 54 -2.17 -5.65 8.91
C THR A 54 -2.39 -6.30 10.27
N GLU A 55 -3.10 -7.43 10.29
CA GLU A 55 -3.16 -8.27 11.49
C GLU A 55 -1.78 -8.83 11.83
N SER A 56 -1.48 -8.93 13.13
CA SER A 56 -0.22 -9.52 13.59
C SER A 56 -0.10 -10.98 13.13
N GLY A 57 1.11 -11.40 12.76
CA GLY A 57 1.35 -12.73 12.22
C GLY A 57 0.99 -12.89 10.74
N SER A 58 0.47 -11.86 10.07
CA SER A 58 0.13 -11.92 8.65
C SER A 58 1.24 -11.36 7.77
N ALA A 59 1.41 -11.95 6.59
CA ALA A 59 2.35 -11.46 5.59
C ALA A 59 1.74 -10.34 4.75
N ILE A 60 2.47 -9.26 4.49
CA ILE A 60 2.11 -8.25 3.49
C ILE A 60 2.69 -8.68 2.15
N GLU A 61 1.86 -8.74 1.12
CA GLU A 61 2.30 -9.13 -0.22
C GLU A 61 2.48 -7.89 -1.09
N VAL A 62 3.66 -7.77 -1.71
CA VAL A 62 3.95 -6.71 -2.68
C VAL A 62 4.18 -7.34 -4.05
N ARG A 63 3.48 -6.83 -5.06
CA ARG A 63 3.57 -7.31 -6.45
C ARG A 63 3.70 -6.13 -7.41
N MET A 64 4.61 -6.24 -8.37
CA MET A 64 4.76 -5.29 -9.46
C MET A 64 4.47 -5.96 -10.81
N GLU A 65 3.56 -5.37 -11.57
CA GLU A 65 3.14 -5.83 -12.89
C GLU A 65 3.37 -4.71 -13.90
N CYS A 66 4.09 -5.00 -14.98
CA CYS A 66 4.17 -4.07 -16.11
C CYS A 66 2.94 -4.31 -16.99
N GLY A 67 2.20 -3.25 -17.29
CA GLY A 67 1.09 -3.28 -18.23
C GLY A 67 1.56 -3.52 -19.65
N ASP A 68 0.61 -3.89 -20.51
CA ASP A 68 0.87 -4.14 -21.92
C ASP A 68 1.27 -2.82 -22.64
N PRO A 69 2.48 -2.74 -23.23
CA PRO A 69 2.89 -1.57 -24.00
C PRO A 69 1.91 -1.17 -25.11
N SER A 70 1.16 -2.12 -25.70
CA SER A 70 0.20 -1.81 -26.76
C SER A 70 -1.05 -1.09 -26.26
N SER A 71 -1.33 -1.15 -24.96
CA SER A 71 -2.48 -0.52 -24.30
C SER A 71 -2.08 0.74 -23.53
N GLY A 72 -0.83 1.21 -23.73
CA GLY A 72 -0.20 2.28 -22.97
C GLY A 72 0.70 1.73 -21.87
N ALA A 73 1.95 2.21 -21.85
CA ALA A 73 2.92 1.81 -20.84
C ALA A 73 2.44 2.22 -19.44
N SER A 74 2.02 1.24 -18.65
CA SER A 74 1.57 1.42 -17.26
C SER A 74 2.31 0.43 -16.36
N VAL A 75 2.41 0.77 -15.08
CA VAL A 75 2.95 -0.13 -14.06
C VAL A 75 1.97 -0.18 -12.92
N ARG A 76 1.59 -1.39 -12.54
CA ARG A 76 0.69 -1.65 -11.42
C ARG A 76 1.52 -2.16 -10.26
N LEU A 77 1.52 -1.40 -9.16
CA LEU A 77 2.03 -1.85 -7.88
C LEU A 77 0.84 -2.26 -7.01
N ILE A 78 0.85 -3.49 -6.52
CA ILE A 78 -0.19 -4.06 -5.67
C ILE A 78 0.43 -4.32 -4.31
N VAL A 79 -0.17 -3.77 -3.26
CA VAL A 79 0.19 -4.02 -1.86
C VAL A 79 -1.02 -4.61 -1.17
N ARG A 80 -0.90 -5.84 -0.69
CA ARG A 80 -1.97 -6.56 0.00
C ARG A 80 -1.56 -6.84 1.44
N ASP A 81 -2.24 -6.23 2.39
CA ASP A 81 -2.18 -6.58 3.82
C ASP A 81 -3.33 -7.54 4.19
N TYR A 82 -3.41 -7.95 5.47
CA TYR A 82 -4.52 -8.73 6.00
C TYR A 82 -5.15 -8.07 7.23
N GLY A 83 -5.22 -6.74 7.22
CA GLY A 83 -5.91 -5.96 8.23
C GLY A 83 -7.43 -5.99 8.10
N PRO A 84 -8.14 -5.29 9.00
CA PRO A 84 -9.61 -5.20 9.03
C PRO A 84 -10.26 -4.54 7.80
N GLY A 85 -9.46 -4.00 6.87
CA GLY A 85 -9.94 -3.33 5.66
C GLY A 85 -10.44 -1.91 5.89
N VAL A 86 -11.05 -1.34 4.85
CA VAL A 86 -11.67 0.00 4.86
C VAL A 86 -13.16 -0.19 4.57
N PRO A 87 -14.07 0.40 5.37
CA PRO A 87 -15.50 0.38 5.05
C PRO A 87 -15.78 1.08 3.72
N GLU A 88 -16.73 0.58 2.94
CA GLU A 88 -17.03 1.10 1.60
C GLU A 88 -17.39 2.60 1.59
N SER A 89 -18.12 3.06 2.63
CA SER A 89 -18.46 4.47 2.83
C SER A 89 -17.26 5.38 3.03
N GLU A 90 -16.12 4.81 3.42
CA GLU A 90 -14.88 5.53 3.75
C GLU A 90 -13.90 5.58 2.58
N LEU A 91 -14.06 4.72 1.55
CA LEU A 91 -13.09 4.54 0.46
C LEU A 91 -12.77 5.83 -0.30
N LYS A 92 -13.75 6.70 -0.48
CA LYS A 92 -13.54 8.00 -1.14
C LYS A 92 -12.83 9.02 -0.24
N ASN A 93 -13.00 8.87 1.07
CA ASN A 93 -12.50 9.83 2.03
C ASN A 93 -11.08 9.53 2.50
N ILE A 94 -10.62 8.27 2.47
CA ILE A 94 -9.26 7.90 2.90
C ILE A 94 -8.14 8.57 2.08
N PHE A 95 -8.44 9.08 0.89
CA PHE A 95 -7.51 9.85 0.05
C PHE A 95 -7.53 11.35 0.35
N GLN A 96 -8.47 11.84 1.16
CA GLN A 96 -8.51 13.24 1.55
C GLN A 96 -7.38 13.56 2.54
N PRO A 97 -6.70 14.71 2.40
CA PRO A 97 -5.70 15.15 3.36
C PRO A 97 -6.25 15.19 4.79
N PHE A 98 -5.49 14.68 5.74
CA PHE A 98 -5.81 14.64 7.18
C PHE A 98 -6.99 13.73 7.56
N TYR A 99 -7.62 13.06 6.59
CA TYR A 99 -8.72 12.16 6.87
C TYR A 99 -8.25 10.89 7.60
N ARG A 100 -9.02 10.48 8.59
CA ARG A 100 -8.77 9.27 9.39
C ARG A 100 -10.09 8.65 9.78
N ILE A 101 -10.20 7.34 9.57
CA ILE A 101 -11.34 6.56 10.05
C ILE A 101 -11.31 6.55 11.58
N THR A 102 -12.34 7.13 12.21
CA THR A 102 -12.46 7.21 13.66
C THR A 102 -13.19 5.98 14.19
N GLY A 103 -12.43 4.99 14.67
CA GLY A 103 -12.96 3.78 15.30
C GLY A 103 -12.18 3.38 16.56
N ALA A 104 -12.83 2.67 17.48
CA ALA A 104 -12.25 2.24 18.76
C ALA A 104 -10.93 1.44 18.61
N ARG A 105 -10.74 0.77 17.45
CA ARG A 105 -9.52 0.01 17.10
C ARG A 105 -8.39 0.84 16.45
N TYR A 106 -8.65 2.08 16.03
CA TYR A 106 -7.72 2.90 15.22
C TYR A 106 -7.09 4.09 15.98
N ARG A 107 -7.42 4.25 17.26
CA ARG A 107 -7.13 5.46 18.05
C ARG A 107 -5.66 5.68 18.40
N GLN A 108 -4.74 4.76 18.09
CA GLN A 108 -3.34 4.85 18.52
C GLN A 108 -2.33 5.04 17.39
N SER A 109 -2.75 5.12 16.12
CA SER A 109 -1.78 5.26 15.04
C SER A 109 -1.33 6.72 14.87
N GLY A 110 -0.15 7.09 15.36
CA GLY A 110 0.43 8.45 15.33
C GLY A 110 0.81 8.99 13.94
N GLY A 111 -0.04 8.84 12.92
CA GLY A 111 0.17 9.39 11.57
C GLY A 111 -0.64 10.67 11.32
N THR A 112 -0.14 11.51 10.42
CA THR A 112 -0.73 12.83 10.07
C THR A 112 -1.97 12.75 9.17
N GLY A 113 -2.32 11.57 8.64
CA GLY A 113 -3.42 11.42 7.67
C GLY A 113 -3.09 11.95 6.27
N LEU A 114 -1.82 12.25 5.97
CA LEU A 114 -1.40 12.74 4.65
C LEU A 114 -0.96 11.64 3.68
N GLY A 115 -0.69 10.43 4.17
CA GLY A 115 0.02 9.41 3.40
C GLY A 115 -0.68 8.99 2.11
N LEU A 116 -1.98 8.68 2.17
CA LEU A 116 -2.74 8.30 0.98
C LEU A 116 -3.04 9.48 0.06
N ALA A 117 -3.24 10.68 0.62
CA ALA A 117 -3.41 11.90 -0.17
C ALA A 117 -2.15 12.26 -1.00
N ILE A 118 -0.96 11.97 -0.48
CA ILE A 118 0.30 12.12 -1.23
C ILE A 118 0.36 11.05 -2.33
N ALA A 119 0.01 9.81 -2.01
CA ALA A 119 0.03 8.73 -2.99
C ALA A 119 -0.93 9.03 -4.17
N ASP A 120 -2.15 9.46 -3.88
CA ASP A 120 -3.19 9.80 -4.86
C ASP A 120 -2.77 10.86 -5.89
N ARG A 121 -2.03 11.89 -5.44
CA ARG A 121 -1.56 12.94 -6.36
C ARG A 121 -0.49 12.49 -7.34
N VAL A 122 0.23 11.41 -7.02
CA VAL A 122 1.43 10.99 -7.76
C VAL A 122 1.14 9.87 -8.75
N SER A 123 0.21 8.99 -8.40
CA SER A 123 -0.26 7.93 -9.27
C SER A 123 -1.78 8.00 -9.29
N GLY A 124 -2.40 7.93 -10.47
CA GLY A 124 -3.86 7.86 -10.57
C GLY A 124 -4.37 6.56 -9.94
N PHE A 125 -4.55 6.54 -8.63
CA PHE A 125 -5.13 5.42 -7.91
C PHE A 125 -6.56 5.24 -8.41
N THR A 126 -6.94 4.00 -8.67
CA THR A 126 -8.30 3.64 -9.03
C THR A 126 -8.95 2.99 -7.81
N GLU A 127 -10.23 3.30 -7.54
CA GLU A 127 -11.00 2.73 -6.41
C GLU A 127 -10.94 1.19 -6.35
N GLU A 128 -10.74 0.51 -7.50
CA GLU A 128 -10.48 -0.94 -7.61
C GLU A 128 -9.28 -1.45 -6.78
N GLN A 129 -8.39 -0.57 -6.31
CA GLN A 129 -7.19 -0.93 -5.54
C GLN A 129 -7.43 -1.03 -4.03
N PHE A 130 -8.59 -0.56 -3.54
CA PHE A 130 -9.02 -0.68 -2.14
C PHE A 130 -10.33 -1.44 -2.07
N MET A 131 -10.33 -2.70 -2.51
CA MET A 131 -11.52 -3.54 -2.42
C MET A 131 -11.85 -3.90 -0.95
N PRO A 132 -13.14 -4.03 -0.59
CA PRO A 132 -13.53 -4.75 0.61
C PRO A 132 -12.94 -6.16 0.54
N LYS A 133 -12.11 -6.52 1.53
CA LYS A 133 -11.36 -7.78 1.48
C LYS A 133 -12.31 -8.96 1.62
N THR A 134 -12.28 -9.88 0.67
CA THR A 134 -12.85 -11.23 0.85
C THR A 134 -12.18 -11.88 2.07
N PRO A 135 -12.94 -12.49 2.99
CA PRO A 135 -12.38 -13.18 4.15
C PRO A 135 -11.39 -14.26 3.72
N ARG A 136 -10.40 -14.56 4.58
CA ARG A 136 -9.48 -15.70 4.38
C ARG A 136 -10.30 -16.93 4.02
N PRO A 137 -9.94 -17.71 2.97
CA PRO A 137 -10.49 -19.05 2.84
C PRO A 137 -10.05 -19.81 4.09
N THR A 138 -11.02 -20.22 4.90
CA THR A 138 -10.82 -21.15 6.00
C THR A 138 -10.38 -22.48 5.38
N GLY A 139 -9.07 -22.73 5.38
CA GLY A 139 -8.49 -24.06 5.21
C GLY A 139 -8.26 -24.70 6.56
#